data_AF-A0A1R2BU11-F1
#
_entry.id   AF-A0A1R2BU11-F1
#
_cell.length_a   1.000
_cell.length_b   1.000
_cell.length_c   1.000
_cell.angle_alpha   90.00
_cell.angle_beta   90.00
_cell.angle_gamma   90.00
#
_symmetry.space_group_name_H-M   'P 1'
#
loop_
_entity.id
_entity.type
_entity.pdbx_description
1 polymer ?
#
loop_
_entity_poly.entity_id
_entity_poly.type
_entity_poly.pdbx_seq_one_letter_code
_entity_poly.pdbx_strand_id
1 'polypeptide(L)'
;MSDEALKKIHELFKDFFIQNCTLDEDEVNDVELETLNALEPEEIYENLKELLSTLFSFKKSIKSSDVKDLAQRLIIFEKMIQKLESDIRKHISIHHQMRLETEAYEYKIDELQKIKAYHIKKIDELDKMVIDKEAKILHIKNKNAVDLELKLKGIENMFKHEICNAVHLYSKEGARTTRNMPEKTVKDIIEEKDKEIKKLRLEKNFLHKELQLIKGRKSKLPKIPKETLTERTKRNSTTPNEPFKTIESIPKKNKKHESPFLHKDLLHYRSTSDLGSTQKAS
;
A
#
# COMPACT_ATOMS: atom_id res chain seq x y z
N MET A 1 -51.70 -29.38 76.17
CA MET A 1 -50.26 -29.54 75.85
C MET A 1 -49.67 -30.40 76.96
N SER A 2 -48.76 -31.33 76.69
CA SER A 2 -48.10 -32.03 77.80
C SER A 2 -47.19 -31.04 78.55
N ASP A 3 -47.12 -31.13 79.88
CA ASP A 3 -46.24 -30.28 80.69
C ASP A 3 -44.77 -30.32 80.22
N GLU A 4 -44.38 -31.45 79.63
CA GLU A 4 -43.05 -31.62 79.07
C GLU A 4 -42.80 -30.77 77.81
N ALA A 5 -43.84 -30.52 76.99
CA ALA A 5 -43.73 -29.62 75.85
C ALA A 5 -43.60 -28.16 76.30
N LEU A 6 -44.33 -27.75 77.35
CA LEU A 6 -44.25 -26.40 77.90
C LEU A 6 -42.87 -26.13 78.51
N LYS A 7 -42.30 -27.09 79.26
CA LYS A 7 -40.93 -26.99 79.78
C LYS A 7 -39.89 -26.84 78.66
N LYS A 8 -40.00 -27.61 77.58
CA LYS A 8 -39.07 -27.50 76.44
C LYS A 8 -39.19 -26.15 75.73
N ILE A 9 -40.40 -25.60 75.61
CA ILE A 9 -40.62 -24.26 75.04
C ILE A 9 -40.03 -23.18 75.96
N HIS A 10 -40.18 -23.33 77.26
CA HIS A 10 -39.62 -22.43 78.27
C HIS A 10 -38.08 -22.43 78.22
N GLU A 11 -37.44 -23.60 78.18
CA GLU A 11 -35.98 -23.72 78.03
C GLU A 11 -35.51 -23.08 76.72
N LEU A 12 -36.23 -23.34 75.63
CA LEU A 12 -35.92 -22.76 74.32
C LEU A 12 -36.01 -21.22 74.32
N PHE A 13 -37.04 -20.65 74.94
CA PHE A 13 -37.18 -19.21 75.08
C PHE A 13 -36.03 -18.62 75.90
N LYS A 14 -35.65 -19.29 77.00
CA LYS A 14 -34.53 -18.87 77.85
C LYS A 14 -33.21 -18.82 77.07
N ASP A 15 -32.92 -19.87 76.30
CA ASP A 15 -31.72 -19.92 75.48
C ASP A 15 -31.70 -18.80 74.43
N PHE A 16 -32.84 -18.53 73.78
CA PHE A 16 -32.95 -17.45 72.79
C PHE A 16 -32.87 -16.06 73.40
N PHE A 17 -33.44 -15.85 74.59
CA PHE A 17 -33.36 -14.57 75.30
C PHE A 17 -31.90 -14.24 75.64
N ILE A 18 -31.18 -15.20 76.25
CA ILE A 18 -29.76 -15.02 76.61
C ILE A 18 -28.90 -14.76 75.37
N GLN A 19 -29.13 -15.52 74.30
CA GLN A 19 -28.42 -15.30 73.03
C GLN A 19 -28.74 -13.93 72.42
N ASN A 20 -29.99 -13.45 72.54
CA ASN A 20 -30.35 -12.13 72.04
C ASN A 20 -29.66 -11.01 72.83
N CYS A 21 -29.64 -11.09 74.17
CA CYS A 21 -28.87 -10.15 75.00
C CYS A 21 -27.38 -10.15 74.63
N THR A 22 -26.80 -11.34 74.40
CA THR A 22 -25.40 -11.46 73.97
C THR A 22 -25.14 -10.79 72.62
N LEU A 23 -26.09 -10.84 71.69
CA LEU A 23 -26.00 -10.16 70.39
C LEU A 23 -26.07 -8.64 70.52
N ASP A 24 -26.77 -8.15 71.53
CA ASP A 24 -26.88 -6.72 71.86
C ASP A 24 -25.73 -6.23 72.78
N GLU A 25 -24.75 -7.10 73.06
CA GLU A 25 -23.62 -6.87 73.98
C GLU A 25 -24.06 -6.61 75.44
N ASP A 26 -25.27 -7.03 75.81
CA ASP A 26 -25.83 -6.95 77.17
C ASP A 26 -25.53 -8.25 77.96
N GLU A 27 -25.19 -8.09 79.25
CA GLU A 27 -25.01 -9.22 80.17
C GLU A 27 -26.31 -9.51 80.93
N VAL A 28 -26.74 -10.78 80.95
CA VAL A 28 -27.93 -11.21 81.70
C VAL A 28 -27.56 -11.34 83.18
N ASN A 29 -28.24 -10.56 84.02
CA ASN A 29 -27.99 -10.54 85.45
C ASN A 29 -28.77 -11.64 86.20
N ASP A 30 -28.32 -12.02 87.40
CA ASP A 30 -28.92 -13.12 88.18
C ASP A 30 -30.43 -12.91 88.46
N VAL A 31 -30.83 -11.65 88.67
CA VAL A 31 -32.23 -11.26 88.89
C VAL A 31 -33.10 -11.49 87.65
N GLU A 32 -32.56 -11.21 86.46
CA GLU A 32 -33.26 -11.43 85.19
C GLU A 32 -33.39 -12.93 84.91
N LEU A 33 -32.37 -13.70 85.30
CA LEU A 33 -32.32 -15.14 85.14
C LEU A 33 -33.30 -15.86 86.08
N GLU A 34 -33.51 -15.35 87.30
CA GLU A 34 -34.57 -15.79 88.21
C GLU A 34 -35.95 -15.43 87.67
N THR A 35 -36.12 -14.20 87.18
CA THR A 35 -37.37 -13.73 86.57
C THR A 35 -37.75 -14.60 85.38
N LEU A 36 -36.78 -14.96 84.54
CA LEU A 36 -36.99 -15.84 83.39
C LEU A 36 -37.50 -17.22 83.78
N ASN A 37 -37.10 -17.77 84.94
CA ASN A 37 -37.54 -19.07 85.42
C ASN A 37 -38.94 -19.04 86.06
N ALA A 38 -39.44 -17.84 86.39
CA ALA A 38 -40.73 -17.63 87.04
C ALA A 38 -41.84 -17.25 86.04
N LEU A 39 -41.53 -17.12 84.75
CA LEU A 39 -42.50 -16.71 83.72
C LEU A 39 -43.60 -17.76 83.52
N GLU A 40 -44.83 -17.27 83.34
CA GLU A 40 -45.96 -18.13 83.02
C GLU A 40 -45.93 -18.56 81.53
N PRO A 41 -46.48 -19.74 81.20
CA PRO A 41 -46.48 -20.25 79.82
C PRO A 41 -47.05 -19.29 78.77
N GLU A 42 -48.11 -18.55 79.12
CA GLU A 42 -48.74 -17.55 78.28
C GLU A 42 -47.81 -16.34 78.01
N GLU A 43 -47.06 -15.91 79.02
CA GLU A 43 -46.08 -14.81 78.89
C GLU A 43 -44.92 -15.23 77.97
N ILE A 44 -44.44 -16.46 78.12
CA ILE A 44 -43.39 -17.03 77.26
C ILE A 44 -43.84 -17.04 75.81
N TYR A 45 -45.08 -17.42 75.56
CA TYR A 45 -45.63 -17.47 74.21
C TYR A 45 -45.70 -16.08 73.56
N GLU A 46 -46.22 -15.08 74.26
CA GLU A 46 -46.31 -13.71 73.73
C GLU A 46 -44.92 -13.08 73.56
N ASN A 47 -43.99 -13.29 74.51
CA ASN A 47 -42.61 -12.81 74.39
C ASN A 47 -41.88 -13.46 73.21
N LEU A 48 -42.07 -14.77 72.99
CA LEU A 48 -41.46 -15.49 71.86
C LEU A 48 -42.05 -15.02 70.51
N LYS A 49 -43.34 -14.72 70.47
CA LYS A 49 -44.03 -14.16 69.30
C LYS A 49 -43.55 -12.73 68.99
N GLU A 50 -43.32 -11.91 70.00
CA GLU A 50 -42.72 -10.58 69.85
C GLU A 50 -41.28 -10.69 69.31
N LEU A 51 -40.46 -11.53 69.93
CA LEU A 51 -39.08 -11.79 69.49
C LEU A 51 -39.02 -12.22 68.02
N LEU A 52 -39.87 -13.18 67.63
CA LEU A 52 -39.97 -13.63 66.23
C LEU A 52 -40.42 -12.50 65.29
N SER A 53 -41.38 -11.68 65.70
CA SER A 53 -41.89 -10.56 64.90
C SER A 53 -40.81 -9.49 64.67
N THR A 54 -40.03 -9.19 65.71
CA THR A 54 -38.86 -8.30 65.65
C THR A 54 -37.80 -8.87 64.72
N LEU A 55 -37.49 -10.16 64.83
CA LEU A 55 -36.53 -10.85 63.96
C LEU A 55 -36.94 -10.80 62.48
N PHE A 56 -38.23 -11.01 62.18
CA PHE A 56 -38.76 -10.91 60.82
C PHE A 56 -38.66 -9.48 60.26
N SER A 57 -38.95 -8.48 61.10
CA SER A 57 -38.86 -7.07 60.73
C SER A 57 -37.42 -6.65 60.48
N PHE A 58 -36.49 -7.08 61.33
CA PHE A 58 -35.05 -6.90 61.16
C PHE A 58 -34.56 -7.53 59.86
N LYS A 59 -34.90 -8.80 59.61
CA LYS A 59 -34.56 -9.50 58.35
C LYS A 59 -35.10 -8.78 57.12
N LYS A 60 -36.30 -8.21 57.19
CA LYS A 60 -36.88 -7.41 56.11
C LYS A 60 -36.08 -6.13 55.90
N SER A 61 -35.75 -5.41 56.98
CA SER A 61 -34.97 -4.16 56.94
C SER A 61 -33.56 -4.34 56.38
N ILE A 62 -32.87 -5.44 56.73
CA ILE A 62 -31.55 -5.78 56.18
C ILE A 62 -31.67 -6.14 54.69
N LYS A 63 -32.70 -6.91 54.31
CA LYS A 63 -32.90 -7.26 52.89
C LYS A 63 -33.18 -6.05 52.01
N SER A 64 -33.81 -5.01 52.56
CA SER A 64 -34.04 -3.71 51.91
C SER A 64 -32.98 -2.66 52.30
N SER A 65 -31.89 -3.07 52.95
CA SER A 65 -30.89 -2.13 53.43
C SER A 65 -30.15 -1.53 52.24
N ASP A 66 -30.02 -0.20 52.26
CA ASP A 66 -29.21 0.56 51.31
C ASP A 66 -27.79 0.02 51.16
N VAL A 67 -27.25 -0.68 52.18
CA VAL A 67 -25.92 -1.29 52.15
C VAL A 67 -25.81 -2.36 51.07
N LYS A 68 -26.85 -3.19 50.89
CA LYS A 68 -26.86 -4.23 49.86
C LYS A 68 -26.95 -3.64 48.46
N ASP A 69 -27.80 -2.62 48.29
CA ASP A 69 -27.98 -1.92 47.02
C ASP A 69 -26.71 -1.12 46.66
N LEU A 70 -26.04 -0.55 47.65
CA LEU A 70 -24.75 0.13 47.49
C LEU A 70 -23.67 -0.86 47.05
N ALA A 71 -23.58 -2.03 47.67
CA ALA A 71 -22.64 -3.08 47.27
C ALA A 71 -22.89 -3.56 45.82
N GLN A 72 -24.16 -3.73 45.42
CA GLN A 72 -24.50 -4.07 44.04
C GLN A 72 -24.11 -2.96 43.05
N ARG A 73 -24.38 -1.69 43.37
CA ARG A 73 -23.96 -0.55 42.55
C ARG A 73 -22.43 -0.49 42.43
N LEU A 74 -21.71 -0.74 43.51
CA LEU A 74 -20.25 -0.77 43.51
C LEU A 74 -19.70 -1.85 42.55
N ILE A 75 -20.28 -3.05 42.57
CA ILE A 75 -19.93 -4.13 41.62
C ILE A 75 -20.21 -3.73 40.16
N ILE A 76 -21.30 -3.01 39.90
CA ILE A 76 -21.64 -2.54 38.55
C ILE A 76 -20.61 -1.50 38.08
N PHE A 77 -20.27 -0.55 38.95
CA PHE A 77 -19.26 0.47 38.63
C PHE A 77 -17.89 -0.15 38.40
N GLU A 78 -17.47 -1.11 39.23
CA GLU A 78 -16.23 -1.87 39.06
C GLU A 78 -16.16 -2.51 37.66
N LYS A 79 -17.24 -3.18 37.24
CA LYS A 79 -17.33 -3.79 35.90
C LYS A 79 -17.28 -2.76 34.77
N MET A 80 -17.92 -1.61 34.96
CA MET A 80 -17.87 -0.51 33.99
C MET A 80 -16.44 0.05 33.85
N ILE A 81 -15.74 0.23 34.97
CA ILE A 81 -14.35 0.69 34.99
C ILE A 81 -13.45 -0.32 34.27
N GLN A 82 -13.55 -1.60 34.62
CA GLN A 82 -12.76 -2.66 33.96
C GLN A 82 -13.00 -2.72 32.45
N LYS A 83 -14.24 -2.52 32.00
CA LYS A 83 -14.57 -2.44 30.57
C LYS A 83 -13.93 -1.21 29.91
N LEU A 84 -14.06 -0.04 30.53
CA LEU A 84 -13.47 1.19 30.02
C LEU A 84 -11.94 1.10 29.93
N GLU A 85 -11.29 0.54 30.94
CA GLU A 85 -9.84 0.30 30.91
C GLU A 85 -9.43 -0.65 29.78
N SER A 86 -10.21 -1.72 29.56
CA SER A 86 -9.98 -2.66 28.46
C SER A 86 -10.08 -1.96 27.10
N ASP A 87 -11.10 -1.12 26.92
CA ASP A 87 -11.30 -0.38 25.68
C ASP A 87 -10.22 0.69 25.47
N ILE A 88 -9.75 1.37 26.54
CA ILE A 88 -8.60 2.27 26.48
C ILE A 88 -7.34 1.51 26.05
N ARG A 89 -7.06 0.34 26.63
CA ARG A 89 -5.90 -0.48 26.26
C ARG A 89 -5.95 -0.89 24.78
N LYS A 90 -7.12 -1.27 24.26
CA LYS A 90 -7.32 -1.56 22.83
C LYS A 90 -7.08 -0.32 21.97
N HIS A 91 -7.62 0.84 22.37
CA HIS A 91 -7.45 2.08 21.62
C HIS A 91 -5.98 2.49 21.53
N ILE A 92 -5.23 2.38 22.64
CA ILE A 92 -3.78 2.62 22.67
C ILE A 92 -3.06 1.69 21.68
N SER A 93 -3.40 0.40 21.68
CA SER A 93 -2.79 -0.58 20.77
C SER A 93 -3.06 -0.25 19.30
N ILE A 94 -4.31 0.08 18.96
CA ILE A 94 -4.70 0.45 17.58
C ILE A 94 -3.99 1.73 17.17
N HIS A 95 -3.98 2.75 18.04
CA HIS A 95 -3.31 4.01 17.77
C HIS A 95 -1.80 3.81 17.55
N HIS A 96 -1.16 2.97 18.35
CA HIS A 96 0.26 2.64 18.17
C HIS A 96 0.51 1.95 16.82
N GLN A 97 -0.33 0.99 16.44
CA GLN A 97 -0.25 0.31 15.14
C GLN A 97 -0.40 1.30 13.98
N MET A 98 -1.40 2.19 14.04
CA MET A 98 -1.60 3.23 13.03
C MET A 98 -0.40 4.18 12.91
N ARG A 99 0.25 4.49 14.03
CA ARG A 99 1.47 5.32 14.03
C ARG A 99 2.61 4.63 13.27
N LEU A 100 2.86 3.35 13.56
CA LEU A 100 3.89 2.57 12.86
C LEU A 100 3.62 2.48 11.35
N GLU A 101 2.36 2.28 10.97
CA GLU A 101 1.96 2.26 9.55
C GLU A 101 2.19 3.61 8.88
N THR A 102 1.86 4.71 9.58
CA THR A 102 2.11 6.06 9.08
C THR A 102 3.60 6.31 8.87
N GLU A 103 4.44 5.98 9.85
CA GLU A 103 5.90 6.07 9.75
C GLU A 103 6.44 5.24 8.56
N ALA A 104 5.91 4.04 8.34
CA ALA A 104 6.30 3.19 7.21
C ALA A 104 5.89 3.78 5.86
N TYR A 105 4.70 4.38 5.76
CA TYR A 105 4.25 5.05 4.54
C TYR A 105 5.04 6.32 4.25
N GLU A 106 5.37 7.11 5.27
CA GLU A 106 6.23 8.29 5.13
C GLU A 106 7.60 7.90 4.58
N TYR A 107 8.23 6.86 5.14
CA TYR A 107 9.49 6.34 4.62
C TYR A 107 9.39 5.92 3.15
N LYS A 108 8.33 5.20 2.79
CA LYS A 108 8.10 4.76 1.40
C LYS A 108 7.88 5.93 0.44
N ILE A 109 7.19 6.98 0.89
CA ILE A 109 7.00 8.20 0.11
C ILE A 109 8.36 8.86 -0.16
N ASP A 110 9.22 8.97 0.85
CA ASP A 110 10.55 9.56 0.72
C ASP A 110 11.44 8.76 -0.26
N GLU A 111 11.40 7.43 -0.20
CA GLU A 111 12.10 6.58 -1.17
C GLU A 111 11.61 6.80 -2.60
N LEU A 112 10.28 6.83 -2.80
CA LEU A 112 9.69 7.07 -4.12
C LEU A 112 10.02 8.47 -4.65
N GLN A 113 10.10 9.48 -3.78
CA GLN A 113 10.53 10.83 -4.17
C GLN A 113 11.98 10.84 -4.64
N LYS A 114 12.89 10.13 -3.95
CA LYS A 114 14.29 9.98 -4.39
C LYS A 114 14.38 9.30 -5.75
N ILE A 115 13.64 8.21 -5.96
CA ILE A 115 13.58 7.48 -7.23
C ILE A 115 13.04 8.39 -8.34
N LYS A 116 11.97 9.14 -8.08
CA LYS A 116 11.40 10.11 -9.02
C LYS A 116 12.43 11.17 -9.41
N ALA A 117 13.14 11.75 -8.44
CA ALA A 117 14.17 12.75 -8.71
C ALA A 117 15.32 12.19 -9.57
N TYR A 118 15.74 10.95 -9.30
CA TYR A 118 16.72 10.24 -10.12
C TYR A 118 16.26 10.08 -11.58
N HIS A 119 15.01 9.63 -11.78
CA HIS A 119 14.48 9.44 -13.14
C HIS A 119 14.29 10.75 -13.89
N ILE A 120 13.84 11.82 -13.23
CA ILE A 120 13.75 13.15 -13.85
C ILE A 120 15.13 13.58 -14.34
N LYS A 121 16.16 13.50 -13.49
CA LYS A 121 17.53 13.83 -13.89
C LYS A 121 18.01 12.98 -15.06
N LYS A 122 17.68 11.69 -15.07
CA LYS A 122 18.05 10.78 -16.16
C LYS A 122 17.36 11.14 -17.49
N ILE A 123 16.10 11.56 -17.44
CA ILE A 123 15.37 12.05 -18.60
C ILE A 123 16.05 13.31 -19.15
N ASP A 124 16.34 14.28 -18.30
CA ASP A 124 17.02 15.52 -18.73
C ASP A 124 18.39 15.25 -19.37
N GLU A 125 19.15 14.29 -18.85
CA GLU A 125 20.42 13.84 -19.44
C GLU A 125 20.24 13.21 -20.82
N LEU A 126 19.21 12.38 -20.98
CA LEU A 126 18.91 11.71 -22.24
C LEU A 126 18.40 12.70 -23.29
N ASP A 127 17.54 13.65 -22.91
CA ASP A 127 17.03 14.69 -23.80
C ASP A 127 18.16 15.56 -24.35
N LYS A 128 19.10 15.97 -23.48
CA LYS A 128 20.33 16.66 -23.92
C LYS A 128 21.15 15.83 -24.91
N MET A 129 21.32 14.55 -24.64
CA MET A 129 22.06 13.64 -25.52
C MET A 129 21.38 13.46 -26.88
N VAL A 130 20.04 13.44 -26.91
CA VAL A 130 19.26 13.37 -28.15
C VAL A 130 19.47 14.64 -28.97
N ILE A 131 19.30 15.81 -28.35
CA ILE A 131 19.52 17.12 -29.01
C ILE A 131 20.93 17.21 -29.62
N ASP A 132 21.96 16.82 -28.85
CA ASP A 132 23.35 16.84 -29.32
C ASP A 132 23.57 15.92 -30.53
N LYS A 133 22.95 14.73 -30.51
CA LYS A 133 23.03 13.78 -31.63
C LYS A 133 22.28 14.29 -32.85
N GLU A 134 21.11 14.88 -32.67
CA GLU A 134 20.33 15.48 -33.75
C GLU A 134 21.10 16.64 -34.41
N ALA A 135 21.73 17.52 -33.62
CA ALA A 135 22.58 18.59 -34.11
C ALA A 135 23.77 18.06 -34.93
N LYS A 136 24.43 16.99 -34.45
CA LYS A 136 25.52 16.32 -35.19
C LYS A 136 25.04 15.73 -36.52
N ILE A 137 23.88 15.07 -36.53
CA ILE A 137 23.28 14.52 -37.75
C ILE A 137 22.97 15.63 -38.74
N LEU A 138 22.39 16.74 -38.29
CA LEU A 138 22.08 17.88 -39.14
C LEU A 138 23.35 18.50 -39.75
N HIS A 139 24.40 18.67 -38.94
CA HIS A 139 25.69 19.16 -39.43
C HIS A 139 26.29 18.25 -40.51
N ILE A 140 26.27 16.92 -40.30
CA ILE A 140 26.76 15.95 -41.31
C ILE A 140 25.92 16.03 -42.59
N LYS A 141 24.59 16.10 -42.47
CA LYS A 141 23.69 16.24 -43.62
C LYS A 141 23.99 17.50 -44.42
N ASN A 142 24.15 18.64 -43.75
CA ASN A 142 24.46 19.91 -44.41
C ASN A 142 25.83 19.88 -45.10
N LYS A 143 26.86 19.35 -44.44
CA LYS A 143 28.19 19.19 -45.05
C LYS A 143 28.12 18.32 -46.30
N ASN A 144 27.44 17.17 -46.22
CA ASN A 144 27.28 16.28 -47.36
C ASN A 144 26.49 16.93 -48.50
N ALA A 145 25.47 17.74 -48.20
CA ALA A 145 24.72 18.48 -49.21
C ALA A 145 25.60 19.50 -49.94
N VAL A 146 26.40 20.27 -49.20
CA VAL A 146 27.37 21.23 -49.79
C VAL A 146 28.43 20.50 -50.63
N ASP A 147 28.99 19.40 -50.13
CA ASP A 147 29.99 18.61 -50.86
C ASP A 147 29.41 18.03 -52.17
N LEU A 148 28.14 17.60 -52.15
CA LEU A 148 27.44 17.12 -53.35
C LEU A 148 27.16 18.26 -54.35
N GLU A 149 26.77 19.44 -53.87
CA GLU A 149 26.54 20.62 -54.70
C GLU A 149 27.83 21.06 -55.40
N LEU A 150 28.96 21.09 -54.68
CA LEU A 150 30.27 21.39 -55.26
C LEU A 150 30.67 20.38 -56.34
N LYS A 151 30.45 19.08 -56.10
CA LYS A 151 30.71 18.03 -57.10
C LYS A 151 29.82 18.19 -58.33
N LEU A 152 28.53 18.46 -58.15
CA LEU A 152 27.59 18.71 -59.25
C LEU A 152 28.02 19.91 -60.09
N LYS A 153 28.39 21.02 -59.47
CA LYS A 153 28.90 22.21 -60.16
C LYS A 153 30.20 21.93 -60.90
N GLY A 154 31.08 21.12 -60.32
CA GLY A 154 32.30 20.64 -60.99
C GLY A 154 31.98 19.87 -62.27
N ILE A 155 31.04 18.93 -62.20
CA ILE A 155 30.56 18.15 -63.36
C ILE A 155 29.90 19.07 -64.39
N GLU A 156 29.05 20.01 -63.96
CA GLU A 156 28.40 20.97 -64.85
C GLU A 156 29.42 21.82 -65.61
N ASN A 157 30.48 22.29 -64.94
CA ASN A 157 31.55 23.05 -65.57
C ASN A 157 32.34 22.21 -66.59
N MET A 158 32.65 20.95 -66.27
CA MET A 158 33.29 20.04 -67.24
C MET A 158 32.40 19.85 -68.47
N PHE A 159 31.11 19.64 -68.26
CA PHE A 159 30.15 19.44 -69.34
C PHE A 159 30.03 20.69 -70.24
N LYS A 160 29.96 21.88 -69.63
CA LYS A 160 29.99 23.15 -70.37
C LYS A 160 31.28 23.32 -71.17
N HIS A 161 32.43 23.01 -70.57
CA HIS A 161 33.72 23.08 -71.28
C HIS A 161 33.76 22.12 -72.47
N GLU A 162 33.25 20.90 -72.31
CA GLU A 162 33.21 19.89 -73.37
C GLU A 162 32.28 20.31 -74.52
N ILE A 163 31.11 20.88 -74.20
CA ILE A 163 30.22 21.51 -75.20
C ILE A 163 30.95 22.65 -75.93
N CYS A 164 31.59 23.57 -75.21
CA CYS A 164 32.32 24.68 -75.83
C CYS A 164 33.46 24.17 -76.74
N ASN A 165 34.19 23.13 -76.31
CA ASN A 165 35.22 22.50 -77.13
C ASN A 165 34.64 21.86 -78.39
N ALA A 166 33.53 21.11 -78.27
CA ALA A 166 32.85 20.50 -79.39
C ALA A 166 32.34 21.55 -80.39
N VAL A 167 31.74 22.64 -79.91
CA VAL A 167 31.27 23.77 -80.75
C VAL A 167 32.43 24.49 -81.43
N HIS A 168 33.55 24.71 -80.72
CA HIS A 168 34.75 25.33 -81.27
C HIS A 168 35.41 24.43 -82.34
N LEU A 169 35.48 23.11 -82.11
CA LEU A 169 35.91 22.14 -83.12
C LEU A 169 34.99 22.19 -84.35
N TYR A 170 33.68 22.16 -84.14
CA TYR A 170 32.68 22.26 -85.22
C TYR A 170 32.80 23.56 -86.03
N SER A 171 33.14 24.67 -85.36
CA SER A 171 33.30 25.99 -85.99
C SER A 171 34.62 26.15 -86.74
N LYS A 172 35.71 25.51 -86.28
CA LYS A 172 37.03 25.55 -86.95
C LYS A 172 37.17 24.55 -88.09
N GLU A 173 36.56 23.38 -87.98
CA GLU A 173 36.70 22.31 -88.98
C GLU A 173 35.59 22.33 -90.04
N GLY A 174 34.54 23.15 -89.84
CA GLY A 174 33.31 23.09 -90.61
C GLY A 174 32.64 21.73 -90.45
N ALA A 175 31.39 21.58 -90.93
CA ALA A 175 30.74 20.28 -90.99
C ALA A 175 31.45 19.36 -92.01
N ARG A 176 32.66 18.90 -91.71
CA ARG A 176 33.18 17.66 -92.29
C ARG A 176 32.33 16.56 -91.68
N THR A 177 31.30 16.20 -92.44
CA THR A 177 30.66 14.91 -92.38
C THR A 177 31.67 13.84 -91.99
N THR A 178 31.59 13.34 -90.76
CA THR A 178 31.95 11.96 -90.46
C THR A 178 30.94 11.06 -91.19
N ARG A 179 30.99 11.07 -92.52
CA ARG A 179 30.25 10.14 -93.39
C ARG A 179 31.10 8.95 -93.81
N ASN A 180 32.37 8.89 -93.42
CA ASN A 180 33.22 7.74 -93.76
C ASN A 180 33.92 7.19 -92.51
N MET A 181 33.16 6.60 -91.58
CA MET A 181 33.66 5.42 -90.87
C MET A 181 33.28 4.22 -91.76
N PRO A 182 34.22 3.40 -92.23
CA PRO A 182 33.86 2.24 -93.05
C PRO A 182 32.95 1.36 -92.20
N GLU A 183 31.77 1.00 -92.72
CA GLU A 183 30.72 0.23 -92.03
C GLU A 183 31.26 -1.01 -91.28
N LYS A 184 32.41 -1.56 -91.73
CA LYS A 184 33.15 -2.62 -91.02
C LYS A 184 33.50 -2.26 -89.57
N THR A 185 34.04 -1.07 -89.32
CA THR A 185 34.50 -0.67 -87.97
C THR A 185 33.35 -0.44 -87.00
N VAL A 186 32.21 0.06 -87.48
CA VAL A 186 31.03 0.28 -86.64
C VAL A 186 30.37 -1.05 -86.30
N LYS A 187 30.33 -2.00 -87.24
CA LYS A 187 29.84 -3.36 -86.99
C LYS A 187 30.69 -4.09 -85.96
N ASP A 188 32.01 -3.97 -86.05
CA ASP A 188 32.94 -4.62 -85.11
C ASP A 188 32.80 -4.03 -83.69
N ILE A 189 32.65 -2.70 -83.57
CA ILE A 189 32.42 -2.03 -82.27
C ILE A 189 31.04 -2.41 -81.69
N ILE A 190 30.00 -2.48 -82.52
CA ILE A 190 28.66 -2.92 -82.08
C ILE A 190 28.72 -4.37 -81.61
N GLU A 191 29.42 -5.26 -82.33
CA GLU A 191 29.53 -6.66 -81.97
C GLU A 191 30.36 -6.86 -80.69
N GLU A 192 31.40 -6.06 -80.47
CA GLU A 192 32.18 -6.05 -79.23
C GLU A 192 31.33 -5.55 -78.04
N LYS A 193 30.55 -4.49 -78.22
CA LYS A 193 29.64 -3.97 -77.20
C LYS A 193 28.49 -4.95 -76.89
N ASP A 194 27.98 -5.67 -77.89
CA ASP A 194 26.99 -6.72 -77.67
C ASP A 194 27.56 -7.93 -76.92
N LYS A 195 28.83 -8.29 -77.15
CA LYS A 195 29.55 -9.29 -76.36
C LYS A 195 29.74 -8.83 -74.90
N GLU A 196 30.09 -7.56 -74.70
CA GLU A 196 30.22 -6.95 -73.37
C GLU A 196 28.88 -6.91 -72.61
N ILE A 197 27.79 -6.52 -73.28
CA ILE A 197 26.44 -6.52 -72.71
C ILE A 197 26.00 -7.94 -72.34
N LYS A 198 26.29 -8.96 -73.17
CA LYS A 198 26.03 -10.36 -72.83
C LYS A 198 26.80 -10.81 -71.58
N LYS A 199 28.07 -10.41 -71.46
CA LYS A 199 28.92 -10.73 -70.30
C LYS A 199 28.36 -10.10 -69.01
N LEU A 200 27.97 -8.83 -69.05
CA LEU A 200 27.35 -8.12 -67.92
C LEU A 200 25.98 -8.72 -67.54
N ARG A 201 25.19 -9.21 -68.50
CA ARG A 201 23.93 -9.91 -68.21
C ARG A 201 24.17 -11.24 -67.47
N LEU A 202 25.20 -11.98 -67.85
CA LEU A 202 25.59 -13.22 -67.15
C LEU A 202 26.07 -12.92 -65.72
N GLU A 203 26.89 -11.88 -65.54
CA GLU A 203 27.37 -11.45 -64.23
C GLU A 203 26.23 -10.96 -63.33
N LYS A 204 25.30 -10.15 -63.87
CA LYS A 204 24.08 -9.76 -63.15
C LYS A 204 23.25 -10.98 -62.71
N ASN A 205 23.12 -11.99 -63.57
CA ASN A 205 22.40 -13.22 -63.23
C ASN A 205 23.16 -14.06 -62.18
N PHE A 206 24.48 -14.08 -62.22
CA PHE A 206 25.31 -14.71 -61.20
C PHE A 206 25.14 -14.04 -59.84
N LEU A 207 25.30 -12.72 -59.77
CA LEU A 207 25.10 -11.92 -58.55
C LEU A 207 23.67 -12.04 -58.02
N HIS A 208 22.67 -12.14 -58.89
CA HIS A 208 21.29 -12.37 -58.47
C HIS A 208 21.09 -13.74 -57.82
N LYS A 209 21.70 -14.81 -58.36
CA LYS A 209 21.69 -16.15 -57.73
C LYS A 209 22.45 -16.16 -56.41
N GLU A 210 23.58 -15.46 -56.34
CA GLU A 210 24.39 -15.35 -55.12
C GLU A 210 23.64 -14.60 -54.01
N LEU A 211 22.94 -13.51 -54.34
CA LEU A 211 22.06 -12.79 -53.40
C LEU A 211 20.89 -13.65 -52.92
N GLN A 212 20.30 -14.50 -53.77
CA GLN A 212 19.26 -15.45 -53.35
C GLN A 212 19.82 -16.54 -52.41
N LEU A 213 21.03 -17.04 -52.66
CA LEU A 213 21.72 -18.00 -51.78
C LEU A 213 22.04 -17.38 -50.41
N ILE A 214 22.45 -16.11 -50.35
CA ILE A 214 22.70 -15.38 -49.10
C ILE A 214 21.38 -15.12 -48.35
N LYS A 215 20.28 -14.82 -49.05
CA LYS A 215 18.94 -14.70 -48.42
C LYS A 215 18.42 -16.05 -47.88
N GLY A 216 18.75 -17.17 -48.52
CA GLY A 216 18.39 -18.53 -48.08
C GLY A 216 19.26 -19.10 -46.95
N ARG A 217 20.48 -18.58 -46.73
CA ARG A 217 21.41 -19.04 -45.67
C ARG A 217 21.24 -18.32 -44.32
N LYS A 218 20.20 -17.50 -44.13
CA LYS A 218 19.79 -17.06 -42.78
C LYS A 218 18.98 -18.16 -42.08
N SER A 219 19.64 -19.26 -41.75
CA SER A 219 19.18 -20.18 -40.71
C SER A 219 20.18 -20.13 -39.57
N LYS A 220 19.65 -20.07 -38.34
CA LYS A 220 20.30 -20.52 -37.10
C LYS A 220 21.32 -19.56 -36.48
N LEU A 221 20.80 -18.58 -35.74
CA LEU A 221 21.53 -18.03 -34.59
C LEU A 221 21.60 -19.12 -33.49
N PRO A 222 22.74 -19.28 -32.80
CA PRO A 222 22.92 -20.28 -31.75
C PRO A 222 22.14 -19.87 -30.50
N LYS A 223 21.33 -20.78 -29.95
CA LYS A 223 20.81 -20.67 -28.59
C LYS A 223 21.96 -20.89 -27.61
N ILE A 224 22.28 -19.86 -26.84
CA ILE A 224 23.12 -19.96 -25.63
C ILE A 224 22.23 -20.48 -24.49
N PRO A 225 22.70 -21.39 -23.61
CA PRO A 225 21.88 -22.06 -22.61
C PRO A 225 21.67 -21.19 -21.36
N LYS A 226 20.48 -21.27 -20.76
CA LYS A 226 20.20 -20.80 -19.39
C LYS A 226 19.68 -21.97 -18.56
N GLU A 227 20.55 -22.53 -17.72
CA GLU A 227 20.23 -23.07 -16.39
C GLU A 227 20.53 -21.91 -15.40
N THR A 228 19.84 -21.65 -14.29
CA THR A 228 19.02 -22.45 -13.37
C THR A 228 18.17 -21.51 -12.46
N LEU A 229 17.30 -22.12 -11.62
CA LEU A 229 16.42 -21.58 -10.56
C LEU A 229 15.06 -21.00 -11.03
N THR A 230 13.89 -21.40 -10.54
CA THR A 230 13.49 -22.19 -9.36
C THR A 230 12.02 -22.63 -9.47
N GLU A 231 11.72 -23.76 -8.83
CA GLU A 231 10.47 -24.11 -8.11
C GLU A 231 9.11 -24.25 -8.84
N ARG A 232 8.63 -25.49 -8.80
CA ARG A 232 7.29 -25.92 -8.36
C ARG A 232 6.26 -24.79 -8.14
N THR A 233 5.16 -24.81 -8.90
CA THR A 233 3.83 -25.16 -8.33
C THR A 233 2.84 -25.55 -9.44
N LYS A 234 2.11 -26.64 -9.21
CA LYS A 234 0.89 -27.03 -9.94
C LYS A 234 -0.24 -26.04 -9.62
N ARG A 235 -1.06 -25.66 -10.61
CA ARG A 235 -2.53 -25.84 -10.59
C ARG A 235 -3.19 -25.38 -11.89
N ASN A 236 -4.11 -26.23 -12.34
CA ASN A 236 -5.02 -26.06 -13.47
C ASN A 236 -6.08 -24.99 -13.19
N SER A 237 -6.52 -24.26 -14.23
CA SER A 237 -7.90 -24.30 -14.76
C SER A 237 -8.19 -23.10 -15.69
N THR A 238 -8.58 -23.39 -16.94
CA THR A 238 -9.77 -22.89 -17.69
C THR A 238 -10.19 -21.43 -17.44
N THR A 239 -10.15 -20.48 -18.39
CA THR A 239 -11.06 -20.25 -19.56
C THR A 239 -10.57 -19.04 -20.40
N PRO A 240 -11.09 -18.82 -21.64
CA PRO A 240 -10.57 -17.86 -22.62
C PRO A 240 -11.34 -16.52 -22.69
N ASN A 241 -10.68 -15.52 -23.30
CA ASN A 241 -11.21 -14.28 -23.91
C ASN A 241 -11.86 -13.22 -23.01
N GLU A 242 -11.21 -12.06 -22.87
CA GLU A 242 -11.75 -10.78 -23.38
C GLU A 242 -10.67 -9.69 -23.45
N PRO A 243 -10.75 -8.76 -24.42
CA PRO A 243 -9.72 -7.76 -24.69
C PRO A 243 -9.92 -6.47 -23.87
N PHE A 244 -8.80 -5.79 -23.63
CA PHE A 244 -8.62 -4.40 -23.22
C PHE A 244 -9.89 -3.51 -23.15
N LYS A 245 -10.23 -3.04 -21.95
CA LYS A 245 -11.03 -1.83 -21.76
C LYS A 245 -10.18 -0.73 -21.13
N THR A 246 -9.90 0.27 -21.96
CA THR A 246 -9.50 1.63 -21.60
C THR A 246 -10.51 2.20 -20.59
N ILE A 247 -10.03 2.70 -19.45
CA ILE A 247 -10.82 3.61 -18.61
C ILE A 247 -10.24 5.00 -18.79
N GLU A 248 -10.86 5.73 -19.72
CA GLU A 248 -10.95 7.18 -19.66
C GLU A 248 -11.82 7.61 -18.48
N SER A 249 -11.66 8.88 -18.09
CA SER A 249 -12.52 9.73 -17.27
C SER A 249 -12.15 9.90 -15.78
N ILE A 250 -11.40 10.98 -15.57
CA ILE A 250 -11.27 11.74 -14.33
C ILE A 250 -12.59 12.52 -14.10
N PRO A 251 -13.26 12.44 -12.94
CA PRO A 251 -14.25 13.44 -12.58
C PRO A 251 -13.56 14.62 -11.88
N LYS A 252 -13.69 15.81 -12.48
CA LYS A 252 -13.38 17.10 -11.85
C LYS A 252 -14.25 17.28 -10.61
N LYS A 253 -13.63 17.42 -9.43
CA LYS A 253 -14.32 17.81 -8.19
C LYS A 253 -14.80 19.26 -8.28
N ASN A 254 -16.12 19.45 -8.27
CA ASN A 254 -16.74 20.71 -7.89
C ASN A 254 -16.65 20.92 -6.37
N LYS A 255 -16.45 22.18 -6.00
CA LYS A 255 -16.24 22.70 -4.65
C LYS A 255 -17.51 22.64 -3.79
N LYS A 256 -17.27 22.67 -2.48
CA LYS A 256 -18.14 22.97 -1.33
C LYS A 256 -18.72 21.75 -0.60
N HIS A 257 -17.92 21.24 0.33
CA HIS A 257 -18.47 20.82 1.62
C HIS A 257 -17.47 21.26 2.71
N GLU A 258 -17.84 22.32 3.45
CA GLU A 258 -17.18 22.70 4.70
C GLU A 258 -17.54 21.67 5.77
N SER A 259 -16.54 21.14 6.48
CA SER A 259 -16.72 20.37 7.71
C SER A 259 -16.52 21.30 8.92
N PRO A 260 -17.40 21.26 9.95
CA PRO A 260 -17.44 22.30 10.99
C PRO A 260 -16.62 21.98 12.26
N PHE A 261 -15.54 21.19 12.19
CA PHE A 261 -14.81 20.79 13.41
C PHE A 261 -13.29 20.83 13.24
N LEU A 262 -12.74 22.02 12.98
CA LEU A 262 -11.34 22.31 13.26
C LEU A 262 -11.20 23.75 13.78
N HIS A 263 -11.70 24.00 14.99
CA HIS A 263 -11.19 25.11 15.78
C HIS A 263 -9.90 24.64 16.45
N LYS A 264 -8.78 25.16 15.96
CA LYS A 264 -7.48 25.10 16.64
C LYS A 264 -7.56 26.00 17.87
N ASP A 265 -7.46 25.41 19.05
CA ASP A 265 -6.91 26.10 20.21
C ASP A 265 -5.62 25.40 20.63
N LEU A 266 -4.54 26.17 20.54
CA LEU A 266 -3.25 25.90 21.16
C LEU A 266 -3.45 25.76 22.68
N LEU A 267 -3.13 24.60 23.24
CA LEU A 267 -2.74 24.53 24.65
C LEU A 267 -1.50 23.65 24.81
N HIS A 268 -0.37 24.33 24.95
CA HIS A 268 0.82 23.79 25.58
C HIS A 268 0.50 23.44 27.03
N TYR A 269 0.58 22.16 27.40
CA TYR A 269 0.84 21.78 28.78
C TYR A 269 2.18 21.08 28.88
N ARG A 270 3.05 21.72 29.67
CA ARG A 270 4.41 21.31 29.99
C ARG A 270 4.39 20.00 30.76
N SER A 271 5.32 19.14 30.39
CA SER A 271 5.77 18.01 31.18
C SER A 271 6.46 18.53 32.46
N THR A 272 5.95 18.16 33.62
CA THR A 272 6.70 18.15 34.88
C THR A 272 6.42 16.82 35.58
N SER A 273 7.29 15.86 35.32
CA SER A 273 7.46 14.69 36.18
C SER A 273 8.72 14.96 36.99
N ASP A 274 8.58 15.32 38.26
CA ASP A 274 9.71 15.29 39.18
C ASP A 274 9.24 14.88 40.60
N LEU A 275 9.73 13.70 40.97
CA LEU A 275 10.03 13.12 42.28
C LEU A 275 9.08 13.27 43.49
N GLY A 276 8.87 12.12 44.14
CA GLY A 276 9.29 12.01 45.54
C GLY A 276 8.25 11.50 46.52
N SER A 277 7.96 10.21 46.48
CA SER A 277 7.33 9.46 47.56
C SER A 277 8.14 9.56 48.87
N THR A 278 7.38 9.70 49.95
CA THR A 278 7.69 9.57 51.37
C THR A 278 8.62 8.41 51.75
N GLN A 279 9.52 8.64 52.72
CA GLN A 279 9.77 7.65 53.78
C GLN A 279 10.40 8.30 55.02
N LYS A 280 9.64 8.28 56.13
CA LYS A 280 10.17 8.37 57.50
C LYS A 280 10.69 6.98 57.88
N ALA A 281 11.90 6.92 58.42
CA ALA A 281 12.33 5.86 59.33
C ALA A 281 13.45 6.40 60.22
N SER A 282 13.32 6.09 61.52
CA SER A 282 14.21 6.37 62.66
C SER A 282 14.14 7.79 63.25
#